data_AF-A0A1Q3DAT4-F1
#
_entry.id   AF-A0A1Q3DAT4-F1
#
_cell.length_a   1.000
_cell.length_b   1.000
_cell.length_c   1.000
_cell.angle_alpha   90.00
_cell.angle_beta   90.00
_cell.angle_gamma   90.00
#
_symmetry.space_group_name_H-M   'P 1'
#
loop_
_entity.id
_entity.type
_entity.pdbx_description
1 polymer ?
#
loop_
_entity_poly.entity_id
_entity_poly.type
_entity_poly.pdbx_seq_one_letter_code
_entity_poly.pdbx_strand_id
1 'polypeptide(L)'
;MYTAKKKISKDKGVEPTEFEETVAQAFFDLENTNQDLKSDLKDLFINSAVQIDVAGNRKAVVIYVPYRLRKAFRKIHLRLVRELEKKFSGKDVVLLATRRIVRPPKKGSAVQRPRTRTLTAVHDAMLEDIVQPAEIVGKRVRYRIDGSKIIKIFLDPKEKNNTEYKLETFAGVYRKLTGKDVVFEYPITDAVMNSLFSVYDLFSLLITRFVKMYTAKKKISKDKGVEPTEFEETVAQAFFDLENTNQDLKSDLKDLFINSAVQIDVAGNRKAVVIYVPYRLRKAFRKIHLRLVRELEKKFSGKDVVLLATRRIVRPPKKGSAVQRPRTRTLTAVHDAMLEDIVQPAEIVGKRVRYRIDGSKIIKIFLDPKEKNNTEYKLETFAGVYRKLTGKDVVFEYPITDA
;
A
#
# COMPACT_ATOMS: atom_id res chain seq x y z
N MET A 1 -41.53 -4.52 32.63
CA MET A 1 -41.17 -5.94 32.40
C MET A 1 -40.08 -6.05 31.34
N TYR A 2 -39.01 -6.78 31.60
CA TYR A 2 -38.00 -7.12 30.59
C TYR A 2 -38.48 -8.34 29.83
N THR A 3 -39.05 -8.13 28.64
CA THR A 3 -39.48 -9.20 27.74
C THR A 3 -38.36 -9.52 26.75
N ALA A 4 -38.22 -10.79 26.33
CA ALA A 4 -37.25 -11.21 25.32
C ALA A 4 -37.28 -10.37 24.03
N LYS A 5 -38.43 -9.75 23.73
CA LYS A 5 -38.60 -8.76 22.64
C LYS A 5 -37.61 -7.57 22.70
N LYS A 6 -37.03 -7.22 23.86
CA LYS A 6 -36.00 -6.18 23.95
C LYS A 6 -34.64 -6.60 23.36
N LYS A 7 -34.40 -7.90 23.21
CA LYS A 7 -33.15 -8.44 22.63
C LYS A 7 -33.17 -8.50 21.11
N ILE A 8 -34.30 -8.19 20.47
CA ILE A 8 -34.39 -8.11 19.01
C ILE A 8 -34.91 -6.73 18.59
N SER A 9 -34.20 -6.09 17.66
CA SER A 9 -34.59 -4.81 17.08
C SER A 9 -34.34 -4.84 15.59
N LYS A 10 -35.39 -4.99 14.80
CA LYS A 10 -35.32 -4.94 13.34
C LYS A 10 -35.31 -3.51 12.82
N ASP A 11 -34.60 -3.30 11.72
CA ASP A 11 -34.72 -2.07 10.95
C ASP A 11 -36.15 -1.95 10.40
N LYS A 12 -36.78 -0.78 10.56
CA LYS A 12 -38.13 -0.42 10.08
C LYS A 12 -39.33 -1.10 10.80
N GLY A 13 -39.14 -1.63 12.01
CA GLY A 13 -40.27 -2.09 12.83
C GLY A 13 -41.00 -3.33 12.30
N VAL A 14 -40.33 -4.13 11.47
CA VAL A 14 -40.85 -5.42 10.99
C VAL A 14 -40.94 -6.39 12.17
N GLU A 15 -41.99 -7.22 12.22
CA GLU A 15 -42.17 -8.22 13.26
C GLU A 15 -41.10 -9.33 13.19
N PRO A 16 -40.62 -9.84 14.35
CA PRO A 16 -39.69 -10.96 14.39
C PRO A 16 -40.35 -12.24 13.90
N THR A 17 -39.57 -13.12 13.25
CA THR A 17 -40.05 -14.47 12.91
C THR A 17 -39.97 -15.38 14.13
N GLU A 18 -40.73 -16.48 14.14
CA GLU A 18 -40.73 -17.44 15.25
C GLU A 18 -39.31 -17.91 15.61
N PHE A 19 -38.48 -18.20 14.61
CA PHE A 19 -37.08 -18.57 14.82
C PHE A 19 -36.28 -17.45 15.50
N GLU A 20 -36.48 -16.20 15.10
CA GLU A 20 -35.81 -15.07 15.73
C GLU A 20 -36.26 -14.83 17.16
N GLU A 21 -37.54 -15.09 17.47
CA GLU A 21 -38.05 -15.06 18.85
C GLU A 21 -37.38 -16.14 19.71
N THR A 22 -37.15 -17.35 19.18
CA THR A 22 -36.41 -18.39 19.92
C THR A 22 -34.96 -17.98 20.20
N VAL A 23 -34.29 -17.31 19.25
CA VAL A 23 -32.94 -16.78 19.46
C VAL A 23 -32.96 -15.65 20.48
N ALA A 24 -33.90 -14.72 20.38
CA ALA A 24 -34.05 -13.63 21.35
C ALA A 24 -34.31 -14.14 22.77
N GLN A 25 -35.14 -15.18 22.91
CA GLN A 25 -35.36 -15.87 24.19
C GLN A 25 -34.07 -16.50 24.71
N ALA A 26 -33.32 -17.19 23.86
CA ALA A 26 -32.04 -17.79 24.25
C ALA A 26 -31.05 -16.74 24.80
N PHE A 27 -30.98 -15.55 24.19
CA PHE A 27 -30.17 -14.42 24.70
C PHE A 27 -30.67 -13.88 26.04
N PHE A 28 -31.98 -13.76 26.23
CA PHE A 28 -32.57 -13.30 27.47
C PHE A 28 -32.31 -14.27 28.63
N ASP A 29 -32.47 -15.57 28.38
CA ASP A 29 -32.15 -16.60 29.34
C ASP A 29 -30.66 -16.59 29.70
N LEU A 30 -29.75 -16.39 28.72
CA LEU A 30 -28.30 -16.29 29.00
C LEU A 30 -27.94 -15.09 29.86
N GLU A 31 -28.63 -13.96 29.69
CA GLU A 31 -28.46 -12.78 30.55
C GLU A 31 -28.85 -13.07 32.01
N ASN A 32 -29.87 -13.91 32.23
CA ASN A 32 -30.36 -14.22 33.58
C ASN A 32 -29.60 -15.36 34.26
N THR A 33 -29.20 -16.38 33.49
CA THR A 33 -28.54 -17.58 34.04
C THR A 33 -27.05 -17.36 34.32
N ASN A 34 -26.35 -16.57 33.50
CA ASN A 34 -24.88 -16.48 33.56
C ASN A 34 -24.41 -15.12 34.12
N GLN A 35 -23.88 -15.13 35.35
CA GLN A 35 -23.45 -13.91 36.04
C GLN A 35 -22.31 -13.17 35.31
N ASP A 36 -21.44 -13.90 34.61
CA ASP A 36 -20.27 -13.32 33.92
C ASP A 36 -20.61 -12.59 32.61
N LEU A 37 -21.71 -12.99 31.96
CA LEU A 37 -22.17 -12.40 30.68
C LEU A 37 -23.28 -11.38 30.88
N LYS A 38 -23.89 -11.33 32.07
CA LYS A 38 -25.04 -10.47 32.37
C LYS A 38 -24.76 -8.99 32.12
N SER A 39 -23.62 -8.48 32.58
CA SER A 39 -23.25 -7.07 32.42
C SER A 39 -23.01 -6.70 30.95
N ASP A 40 -22.31 -7.56 30.21
CA ASP A 40 -22.02 -7.34 28.80
C ASP A 40 -23.28 -7.53 27.91
N LEU A 41 -24.18 -8.47 28.24
CA LEU A 41 -25.37 -8.79 27.43
C LEU A 41 -26.54 -7.82 27.63
N LYS A 42 -26.64 -7.14 28.77
CA LYS A 42 -27.76 -6.25 29.12
C LYS A 42 -28.10 -5.25 28.01
N ASP A 43 -27.07 -4.60 27.47
CA ASP A 43 -27.20 -3.54 26.45
C ASP A 43 -27.09 -4.08 25.01
N LEU A 44 -26.91 -5.40 24.84
CA LEU A 44 -26.80 -6.03 23.53
C LEU A 44 -28.15 -6.53 23.01
N PHE A 45 -28.35 -6.31 21.72
CA PHE A 45 -29.49 -6.81 20.96
C PHE A 45 -29.05 -7.24 19.56
N ILE A 46 -29.90 -8.05 18.92
CA ILE A 46 -29.69 -8.58 17.57
C ILE A 46 -30.68 -7.94 16.59
N ASN A 47 -30.30 -7.90 15.32
CA ASN A 47 -31.15 -7.39 14.24
C ASN A 47 -32.03 -8.50 13.66
N SER A 48 -31.44 -9.64 13.35
CA SER A 48 -32.13 -10.79 12.77
C SER A 48 -31.34 -12.08 13.01
N ALA A 49 -31.99 -13.22 12.79
CA ALA A 49 -31.35 -14.52 12.84
C ALA A 49 -31.89 -15.41 11.73
N VAL A 50 -30.99 -16.15 11.07
CA VAL A 50 -31.33 -17.00 9.93
C VAL A 50 -30.67 -18.36 10.12
N GLN A 51 -31.43 -19.42 9.87
CA GLN A 51 -30.89 -20.77 9.81
C GLN A 51 -30.45 -21.08 8.37
N ILE A 52 -29.24 -21.61 8.21
CA ILE A 52 -28.64 -21.96 6.92
C ILE A 52 -28.27 -23.45 6.93
N ASP A 53 -28.65 -24.17 5.90
CA ASP A 53 -28.22 -25.55 5.71
C ASP A 53 -26.77 -25.58 5.17
N VAL A 54 -25.92 -26.35 5.84
CA VAL A 54 -24.50 -26.54 5.52
C VAL A 54 -24.28 -27.96 4.98
N ALA A 55 -23.17 -28.19 4.28
CA ALA A 55 -22.77 -29.52 3.85
C ALA A 55 -22.68 -30.51 5.05
N GLY A 56 -23.05 -31.77 4.81
CA GLY A 56 -23.01 -32.83 5.82
C GLY A 56 -24.21 -32.89 6.76
N ASN A 57 -25.41 -32.50 6.31
CA ASN A 57 -26.67 -32.49 7.09
C ASN A 57 -26.64 -31.65 8.37
N ARG A 58 -25.64 -30.78 8.53
CA ARG A 58 -25.54 -29.83 9.64
C ARG A 58 -26.25 -28.52 9.27
N LYS A 59 -26.81 -27.84 10.28
CA LYS A 59 -27.43 -26.52 10.10
C LYS A 59 -26.65 -25.49 10.89
N ALA A 60 -26.41 -24.32 10.32
CA ALA A 60 -25.78 -23.19 10.98
C ALA A 60 -26.84 -22.15 11.37
N VAL A 61 -26.69 -21.54 12.55
CA VAL A 61 -27.48 -20.39 12.98
C VAL A 61 -26.63 -19.14 12.76
N VAL A 62 -27.06 -18.29 11.83
CA VAL A 62 -26.42 -17.02 11.53
C VAL A 62 -27.18 -15.90 12.21
N ILE A 63 -26.52 -15.22 13.15
CA ILE A 63 -27.12 -14.15 13.94
C ILE A 63 -26.55 -12.83 13.47
N TYR A 64 -27.42 -11.95 13.01
CA TYR A 64 -27.09 -10.62 12.55
C TYR A 64 -27.11 -9.63 13.71
N VAL A 65 -25.95 -9.01 13.93
CA VAL A 65 -25.71 -8.05 15.00
C VAL A 65 -25.61 -6.64 14.42
N PRO A 66 -26.13 -5.60 15.12
CA PRO A 66 -25.91 -4.22 14.71
C PRO A 66 -24.42 -3.87 14.57
N TYR A 67 -24.02 -3.23 13.47
CA TYR A 67 -22.61 -2.85 13.24
C TYR A 67 -22.01 -2.01 14.38
N ARG A 68 -22.83 -1.18 15.04
CA ARG A 68 -22.41 -0.36 16.20
C ARG A 68 -21.95 -1.21 17.38
N LEU A 69 -22.56 -2.38 17.58
CA LEU A 69 -22.30 -3.28 18.70
C LEU A 69 -21.26 -4.38 18.37
N ARG A 70 -20.75 -4.42 17.14
CA ARG A 70 -19.79 -5.45 16.68
C ARG A 70 -18.60 -5.63 17.63
N LYS A 71 -18.04 -4.54 18.17
CA LYS A 71 -16.89 -4.60 19.08
C LYS A 71 -17.24 -5.28 20.41
N ALA A 72 -18.43 -4.98 20.96
CA ALA A 72 -18.91 -5.60 22.19
C ALA A 72 -19.14 -7.10 21.99
N PHE A 73 -19.79 -7.49 20.89
CA PHE A 73 -19.96 -8.90 20.54
C PHE A 73 -18.63 -9.63 20.30
N ARG A 74 -17.62 -8.97 19.72
CA ARG A 74 -16.28 -9.57 19.56
C ARG A 74 -15.60 -9.86 20.90
N LYS A 75 -15.74 -8.97 21.88
CA LYS A 75 -15.17 -9.17 23.23
C LYS A 75 -15.73 -10.42 23.92
N ILE A 76 -17.02 -10.68 23.75
CA ILE A 76 -17.70 -11.83 24.39
C ILE A 76 -17.86 -13.05 23.47
N HIS A 77 -17.35 -12.98 22.23
CA HIS A 77 -17.68 -13.92 21.15
C HIS A 77 -17.48 -15.38 21.53
N LEU A 78 -16.28 -15.73 22.04
CA LEU A 78 -15.94 -17.11 22.37
C LEU A 78 -16.86 -17.70 23.45
N ARG A 79 -17.18 -16.92 24.48
CA ARG A 79 -18.07 -17.34 25.59
C ARG A 79 -19.52 -17.45 25.09
N LEU A 80 -19.98 -16.45 24.36
CA LEU A 80 -21.34 -16.40 23.85
C LEU A 80 -21.64 -17.52 22.86
N VAL A 81 -20.74 -17.79 21.91
CA VAL A 81 -20.92 -18.86 20.91
C VAL A 81 -20.99 -20.23 21.59
N ARG A 82 -20.12 -20.51 22.57
CA ARG A 82 -20.15 -21.77 23.33
C ARG A 82 -21.49 -21.99 24.05
N GLU A 83 -22.02 -20.95 24.69
CA GLU A 83 -23.31 -21.05 25.39
C GLU A 83 -24.50 -21.16 24.43
N LEU A 84 -24.47 -20.46 23.30
CA LEU A 84 -25.50 -20.59 22.27
C LEU A 84 -25.47 -21.96 21.61
N GLU A 85 -24.30 -22.56 21.41
CA GLU A 85 -24.17 -23.92 20.83
C GLU A 85 -24.69 -25.01 21.75
N LYS A 86 -24.60 -24.82 23.07
CA LYS A 86 -25.26 -25.72 24.04
C LYS A 86 -26.79 -25.68 23.89
N LYS A 87 -27.36 -24.49 23.69
CA LYS A 87 -28.82 -24.31 23.52
C LYS A 87 -29.31 -24.77 22.17
N PHE A 88 -28.52 -24.55 21.13
CA PHE A 88 -28.80 -24.98 19.76
C PHE A 88 -27.97 -26.21 19.42
N SER A 89 -28.20 -27.31 20.15
CA SER A 89 -27.47 -28.57 19.97
C SER A 89 -27.50 -29.04 18.50
N GLY A 90 -26.34 -29.42 17.96
CA GLY A 90 -26.22 -29.86 16.57
C GLY A 90 -26.23 -28.73 15.53
N LYS A 91 -26.22 -27.47 15.97
CA LYS A 91 -26.11 -26.31 15.07
C LYS A 91 -24.92 -25.44 15.46
N ASP A 92 -24.10 -25.11 14.46
CA ASP A 92 -22.99 -24.16 14.66
C ASP A 92 -23.52 -22.73 14.65
N VAL A 93 -23.05 -21.89 15.57
CA VAL A 93 -23.52 -20.50 15.69
C VAL A 93 -22.46 -19.54 15.15
N VAL A 94 -22.87 -18.66 14.22
CA VAL A 94 -21.99 -17.66 13.61
C VAL A 94 -22.60 -16.26 13.79
N LEU A 95 -21.80 -15.32 14.29
CA LEU A 95 -22.22 -13.93 14.48
C LEU A 95 -21.73 -13.06 13.32
N LEU A 96 -22.62 -12.30 12.70
CA LEU A 96 -22.31 -11.41 11.59
C LEU A 96 -22.78 -10.00 11.87
N ALA A 97 -21.93 -8.98 11.68
CA ALA A 97 -22.43 -7.62 11.71
C ALA A 97 -23.23 -7.28 10.44
N THR A 98 -24.39 -6.66 10.60
CA THR A 98 -25.21 -6.18 9.48
C THR A 98 -24.48 -5.07 8.72
N ARG A 99 -24.18 -5.32 7.45
CA ARG A 99 -23.51 -4.36 6.55
C ARG A 99 -24.37 -4.05 5.34
N ARG A 100 -24.51 -2.78 4.98
CA ARG A 100 -25.27 -2.33 3.82
C ARG A 100 -24.36 -2.18 2.60
N ILE A 101 -24.63 -2.94 1.54
CA ILE A 101 -23.97 -2.81 0.23
C ILE A 101 -24.69 -1.73 -0.58
N VAL A 102 -23.93 -0.78 -1.13
CA VAL A 102 -24.44 0.25 -2.03
C VAL A 102 -23.97 -0.06 -3.45
N ARG A 103 -24.91 -0.06 -4.40
CA ARG A 103 -24.60 -0.32 -5.81
C ARG A 103 -23.62 0.72 -6.35
N PRO A 104 -22.75 0.37 -7.32
CA PRO A 104 -21.95 1.34 -8.03
C PRO A 104 -22.82 2.48 -8.58
N PRO A 105 -22.40 3.75 -8.41
CA PRO A 105 -23.13 4.88 -8.99
C PRO A 105 -23.13 4.80 -10.52
N LYS A 106 -24.19 5.31 -11.17
CA LYS A 106 -24.28 5.33 -12.64
C LYS A 106 -23.16 6.21 -13.23
N LYS A 107 -22.66 5.84 -14.41
CA LYS A 107 -21.59 6.59 -15.11
C LYS A 107 -22.05 8.04 -15.33
N GLY A 108 -21.26 9.01 -14.85
CA GLY A 108 -21.58 10.44 -14.92
C GLY A 108 -22.25 11.05 -13.68
N SER A 109 -22.61 10.24 -12.68
CA SER A 109 -23.13 10.79 -11.42
C SER A 109 -22.01 11.31 -10.50
N ALA A 110 -22.27 12.44 -9.83
CA ALA A 110 -21.35 13.05 -8.88
C ALA A 110 -21.33 12.34 -7.51
N VAL A 111 -22.28 11.43 -7.26
CA VAL A 111 -22.43 10.72 -5.99
C VAL A 111 -21.29 9.70 -5.82
N GLN A 112 -20.38 9.97 -4.90
CA GLN A 112 -19.31 9.04 -4.55
C GLN A 112 -19.80 8.04 -3.50
N ARG A 113 -19.70 6.74 -3.82
CA ARG A 113 -19.99 5.69 -2.84
C ARG A 113 -18.86 5.57 -1.81
N PRO A 114 -19.17 5.45 -0.51
CA PRO A 114 -18.16 5.14 0.52
C PRO A 114 -17.50 3.79 0.26
N ARG A 115 -16.17 3.70 0.44
CA ARG A 115 -15.40 2.45 0.24
C ARG A 115 -15.92 1.31 1.14
N THR A 116 -16.33 1.62 2.36
CA THR A 116 -16.87 0.67 3.34
C THR A 116 -18.19 0.02 2.91
N ARG A 117 -18.91 0.62 1.97
CA ARG A 117 -20.19 0.10 1.44
C ARG A 117 -20.05 -0.53 0.06
N THR A 118 -18.82 -0.80 -0.38
CA THR A 118 -18.55 -1.54 -1.62
C THR A 118 -18.69 -3.04 -1.40
N LEU A 119 -19.09 -3.77 -2.45
CA LEU A 119 -19.26 -5.23 -2.38
C LEU A 119 -17.99 -5.95 -1.90
N THR A 120 -16.82 -5.56 -2.42
CA THR A 120 -15.55 -6.17 -2.04
C THR A 120 -15.22 -5.94 -0.57
N ALA A 121 -15.32 -4.69 -0.09
CA ALA A 121 -15.02 -4.37 1.30
C ALA A 121 -16.00 -5.02 2.28
N VAL A 122 -17.29 -5.11 1.93
CA VAL A 122 -18.28 -5.78 2.76
C VAL A 122 -18.01 -7.27 2.83
N HIS A 123 -17.68 -7.92 1.71
CA HIS A 123 -17.38 -9.36 1.68
C HIS A 123 -16.12 -9.69 2.48
N ASP A 124 -15.07 -8.87 2.38
CA ASP A 124 -13.85 -9.06 3.16
C ASP A 124 -14.13 -8.90 4.67
N ALA A 125 -14.90 -7.88 5.04
CA ALA A 125 -15.28 -7.68 6.43
C ALA A 125 -16.29 -8.73 6.96
N MET A 126 -17.03 -9.42 6.09
CA MET A 126 -17.87 -10.56 6.46
C MET A 126 -17.02 -11.80 6.75
N LEU A 127 -15.97 -12.05 5.95
CA LEU A 127 -15.03 -13.14 6.23
C LEU A 127 -14.39 -12.99 7.62
N GLU A 128 -13.96 -11.78 7.97
CA GLU A 128 -13.44 -11.49 9.31
C GLU A 128 -14.43 -11.78 10.45
N ASP A 129 -15.74 -11.56 10.22
CA ASP A 129 -16.73 -11.82 11.26
C ASP A 129 -17.07 -13.31 11.37
N ILE A 130 -17.08 -14.04 10.25
CA ILE A 130 -17.36 -15.49 10.23
C ILE A 130 -16.28 -16.25 10.98
N VAL A 131 -15.03 -15.88 10.78
CA VAL A 131 -13.88 -16.67 11.23
C VAL A 131 -13.45 -16.37 12.67
N GLN A 132 -14.02 -15.34 13.30
CA GLN A 132 -13.79 -15.03 14.71
C GLN A 132 -13.97 -16.30 15.56
N PRO A 133 -13.05 -16.65 16.50
CA PRO A 133 -11.91 -15.86 16.99
C PRO A 133 -10.69 -15.72 16.07
N ALA A 134 -10.54 -16.60 15.07
CA ALA A 134 -9.30 -16.70 14.30
C ALA A 134 -9.07 -15.50 13.38
N GLU A 135 -7.81 -15.09 13.30
CA GLU A 135 -7.37 -14.02 12.41
C GLU A 135 -6.96 -14.57 11.04
N ILE A 136 -7.27 -13.82 10.00
CA ILE A 136 -6.90 -14.15 8.63
C ILE A 136 -5.48 -13.64 8.37
N VAL A 137 -4.52 -14.56 8.28
CA VAL A 137 -3.11 -14.28 7.98
C VAL A 137 -2.90 -13.96 6.51
N GLY A 138 -3.67 -14.60 5.63
CA GLY A 138 -3.47 -14.46 4.19
C GLY A 138 -4.71 -14.77 3.39
N LYS A 139 -4.76 -14.22 2.18
CA LYS A 139 -5.82 -14.49 1.20
C LYS A 139 -5.20 -14.64 -0.17
N ARG A 140 -5.47 -15.78 -0.83
CA ARG A 140 -5.07 -16.05 -2.21
C ARG A 140 -6.30 -16.35 -3.04
N VAL A 141 -6.31 -15.88 -4.28
CA VAL A 141 -7.37 -16.23 -5.25
C VAL A 141 -6.74 -17.06 -6.33
N ARG A 142 -7.16 -18.31 -6.46
CA ARG A 142 -6.74 -19.20 -7.54
C ARG A 142 -7.75 -19.10 -8.67
N TYR A 143 -7.25 -18.78 -9.85
CA TYR A 143 -8.00 -18.85 -11.10
C TYR A 143 -7.72 -20.21 -11.74
N ARG A 144 -8.76 -20.98 -12.00
CA ARG A 144 -8.64 -22.23 -12.77
C ARG A 144 -8.74 -21.94 -14.27
N ILE A 145 -8.31 -22.90 -15.08
CA ILE A 145 -8.39 -22.83 -16.55
C ILE A 145 -9.85 -22.66 -17.00
N ASP A 146 -10.78 -23.28 -16.27
CA ASP A 146 -12.23 -23.18 -16.49
C ASP A 146 -12.82 -21.78 -16.18
N GLY A 147 -11.99 -20.82 -15.77
CA GLY A 147 -12.43 -19.47 -15.36
C GLY A 147 -13.06 -19.39 -13.96
N SER A 148 -13.29 -20.54 -13.31
CA SER A 148 -13.76 -20.61 -11.93
C SER A 148 -12.72 -20.02 -10.96
N LYS A 149 -13.21 -19.37 -9.91
CA LYS A 149 -12.39 -18.65 -8.93
C LYS A 149 -12.59 -19.28 -7.57
N ILE A 150 -11.49 -19.69 -6.94
CA ILE A 150 -11.49 -20.21 -5.57
C ILE A 150 -10.67 -19.28 -4.70
N ILE A 151 -11.28 -18.81 -3.63
CA ILE A 151 -10.61 -17.98 -2.64
C ILE A 151 -10.08 -18.89 -1.54
N LYS A 152 -8.76 -18.98 -1.42
CA LYS A 152 -8.08 -19.63 -0.29
C LYS A 152 -7.80 -18.61 0.80
N ILE A 153 -8.27 -18.89 2.00
CA ILE A 153 -8.08 -18.03 3.18
C ILE A 153 -7.21 -18.79 4.17
N PHE A 154 -6.10 -18.18 4.54
CA PHE A 154 -5.14 -18.72 5.49
C PHE A 154 -5.43 -18.15 6.87
N LEU A 155 -5.71 -19.03 7.82
CA LEU A 155 -5.99 -18.68 9.22
C LEU A 155 -4.74 -18.84 10.09
N ASP A 156 -4.68 -18.15 11.22
CA ASP A 156 -3.57 -18.33 12.16
C ASP A 156 -3.52 -19.78 12.69
N PRO A 157 -2.39 -20.51 12.54
CA PRO A 157 -2.23 -21.86 13.07
C PRO A 157 -2.47 -21.98 14.58
N LYS A 158 -2.28 -20.90 15.35
CA LYS A 158 -2.49 -20.91 16.82
C LYS A 158 -3.93 -21.23 17.22
N GLU A 159 -4.89 -20.86 16.38
CA GLU A 159 -6.31 -21.04 16.65
C GLU A 159 -6.90 -22.30 16.02
N LYS A 160 -6.04 -23.16 15.46
CA LYS A 160 -6.45 -24.39 14.78
C LYS A 160 -7.35 -25.26 15.65
N ASN A 161 -6.93 -25.55 16.88
CA ASN A 161 -7.68 -26.41 17.81
C ASN A 161 -9.09 -25.87 18.13
N ASN A 162 -9.31 -24.55 18.03
CA ASN A 162 -10.59 -23.92 18.37
C ASN A 162 -11.54 -23.78 17.19
N THR A 163 -11.04 -23.76 15.95
CA THR A 163 -11.85 -23.38 14.77
C THR A 163 -11.90 -24.47 13.68
N GLU A 164 -11.07 -25.51 13.77
CA GLU A 164 -10.99 -26.60 12.79
C GLU A 164 -12.33 -27.33 12.57
N TYR A 165 -13.12 -27.58 13.61
CA TYR A 165 -14.41 -28.27 13.47
C TYR A 165 -15.49 -27.45 12.73
N LYS A 166 -15.30 -26.13 12.55
CA LYS A 166 -16.25 -25.19 11.95
C LYS A 166 -15.90 -24.75 10.52
N LEU A 167 -14.78 -25.20 9.96
CA LEU A 167 -14.30 -24.69 8.66
C LEU A 167 -15.31 -24.92 7.52
N GLU A 168 -15.97 -26.08 7.51
CA GLU A 168 -17.03 -26.39 6.53
C GLU A 168 -18.24 -25.46 6.68
N THR A 169 -18.62 -25.17 7.92
CA THR A 169 -19.70 -24.24 8.27
C THR A 169 -19.39 -22.82 7.82
N PHE A 170 -18.17 -22.35 8.06
CA PHE A 170 -17.72 -21.04 7.58
C PHE A 170 -17.79 -20.94 6.06
N ALA A 171 -17.35 -21.98 5.35
CA ALA A 171 -17.39 -22.01 3.89
C ALA A 171 -18.83 -22.03 3.36
N GLY A 172 -19.69 -22.87 3.95
CA GLY A 172 -21.12 -22.98 3.59
C GLY A 172 -21.89 -21.69 3.82
N VAL A 173 -21.73 -21.07 4.99
CA VAL A 173 -22.36 -19.78 5.34
C VAL A 173 -21.90 -18.69 4.37
N TYR A 174 -20.59 -18.57 4.15
CA TYR A 174 -20.08 -17.53 3.25
C TYR A 174 -20.56 -17.72 1.80
N ARG A 175 -20.60 -18.97 1.31
CA ARG A 175 -21.11 -19.31 -0.01
C ARG A 175 -22.58 -18.94 -0.16
N LYS A 176 -23.43 -19.27 0.83
CA LYS A 176 -24.86 -18.94 0.81
C LYS A 176 -25.12 -17.42 0.82
N LEU A 177 -24.33 -16.67 1.60
CA LEU A 177 -24.50 -15.23 1.74
C LEU A 177 -23.94 -14.42 0.57
N THR A 178 -22.86 -14.89 -0.05
CA THR A 178 -22.12 -14.10 -1.05
C THR A 178 -22.08 -14.69 -2.45
N GLY A 179 -22.44 -15.96 -2.60
CA GLY A 179 -22.32 -16.72 -3.85
C GLY A 179 -20.87 -17.00 -4.27
N LYS A 180 -19.88 -16.83 -3.38
CA LYS A 180 -18.45 -17.06 -3.68
C LYS A 180 -17.94 -18.31 -2.97
N ASP A 181 -17.16 -19.10 -3.69
CA ASP A 181 -16.53 -20.30 -3.13
C ASP A 181 -15.23 -19.94 -2.39
N VAL A 182 -15.15 -20.40 -1.15
CA VAL A 182 -14.03 -20.15 -0.23
C VAL A 182 -13.57 -21.47 0.37
N VAL A 183 -12.25 -21.60 0.52
CA VAL A 183 -11.60 -22.70 1.23
C VAL A 183 -10.73 -22.11 2.33
N PHE A 184 -10.91 -22.60 3.55
CA PHE A 184 -10.10 -22.20 4.71
C PHE A 184 -8.99 -23.23 4.94
N GLU A 185 -7.75 -22.77 5.07
CA GLU A 185 -6.57 -23.60 5.28
C GLU A 185 -5.71 -22.97 6.38
N TYR A 186 -4.95 -23.77 7.13
CA TYR A 186 -3.89 -23.25 7.99
C TYR A 186 -2.57 -23.30 7.22
N PRO A 187 -1.77 -22.22 7.21
CA PRO A 187 -0.44 -22.28 6.64
C PRO A 187 0.38 -23.28 7.46
N ILE A 188 0.97 -24.26 6.79
CA ILE A 188 1.95 -25.14 7.40
C ILE A 188 3.15 -24.24 7.71
N THR A 189 3.56 -24.16 8.98
CA THR A 189 4.82 -23.50 9.32
C THR A 189 5.94 -24.32 8.69
N ASP A 190 6.48 -23.83 7.58
CA ASP A 190 7.62 -24.37 6.86
C ASP A 190 8.93 -24.20 7.66
N ALA A 191 8.96 -24.66 8.90
CA ALA A 191 10.21 -24.88 9.64
C ALA A 191 11.01 -26.06 9.03
N VAL A 192 10.39 -26.86 8.14
CA VAL A 192 11.01 -28.02 7.48
C VAL A 192 11.56 -27.68 6.08
N MET A 193 11.22 -26.53 5.49
CA MET A 193 11.74 -26.16 4.16
C MET A 193 13.13 -25.49 4.21
N ASN A 194 13.61 -25.09 5.39
CA ASN A 194 14.95 -24.52 5.55
C ASN A 194 16.07 -25.57 5.63
N SER A 195 15.75 -26.87 5.76
CA SER A 195 16.76 -27.95 5.79
C SER A 195 17.03 -28.60 4.42
N LEU A 196 16.20 -28.33 3.40
CA LEU A 196 16.39 -28.85 2.04
C LEU A 196 17.10 -27.87 1.09
N PHE A 197 17.42 -26.66 1.56
CA PHE A 197 18.19 -25.65 0.80
C PHE A 197 19.71 -25.76 0.98
N SER A 198 20.23 -26.93 1.39
CA SER A 198 21.67 -27.13 1.67
C SER A 198 22.36 -28.17 0.76
N VAL A 199 21.72 -28.65 -0.31
CA VAL A 199 22.30 -29.72 -1.18
C VAL A 199 22.52 -29.28 -2.64
N TYR A 200 22.28 -28.02 -2.98
CA TYR A 200 22.55 -27.47 -4.33
C TYR A 200 23.74 -26.51 -4.38
N ASP A 201 24.79 -26.77 -3.60
CA ASP A 201 25.96 -25.88 -3.51
C ASP A 201 27.28 -26.50 -4.00
N LEU A 202 27.22 -27.32 -5.05
CA LEU A 202 28.40 -27.89 -5.70
C LEU A 202 28.43 -27.76 -7.23
N PHE A 203 27.51 -27.02 -7.84
CA PHE A 203 27.48 -26.81 -9.31
C PHE A 203 27.75 -25.36 -9.76
N SER A 204 28.24 -24.49 -8.87
CA SER A 204 28.46 -23.06 -9.18
C SER A 204 29.93 -22.67 -9.40
N LEU A 205 30.86 -23.62 -9.49
CA LEU A 205 32.30 -23.30 -9.62
C LEU A 205 32.80 -23.18 -11.07
N LEU A 206 31.93 -23.32 -12.07
CA LEU A 206 32.26 -23.21 -13.50
C LEU A 206 31.55 -22.05 -14.23
N ILE A 207 30.91 -21.14 -13.48
CA ILE A 207 30.21 -19.96 -14.03
C ILE A 207 30.91 -18.65 -13.59
N THR A 208 32.20 -18.69 -13.25
CA THR A 208 32.94 -17.52 -12.73
C THR A 208 33.65 -16.68 -13.80
N ARG A 209 33.44 -16.96 -15.10
CA ARG A 209 33.87 -16.07 -16.20
C ARG A 209 32.74 -15.37 -16.96
N PHE A 210 31.47 -15.73 -16.76
CA PHE A 210 30.31 -15.12 -17.44
C PHE A 210 29.46 -14.18 -16.55
N VAL A 211 29.72 -14.13 -15.24
CA VAL A 211 28.91 -13.39 -14.24
C VAL A 211 29.23 -11.89 -14.17
N LYS A 212 30.32 -11.39 -14.76
CA LYS A 212 30.66 -9.96 -14.73
C LYS A 212 29.63 -9.05 -15.43
N MET A 213 28.73 -9.58 -16.27
CA MET A 213 27.70 -8.78 -16.98
C MET A 213 26.34 -8.67 -16.26
N TYR A 214 26.05 -9.48 -15.24
CA TYR A 214 24.69 -9.56 -14.64
C TYR A 214 24.48 -8.70 -13.38
N THR A 215 25.52 -8.05 -12.84
CA THR A 215 25.42 -7.32 -11.58
C THR A 215 25.10 -5.83 -11.77
N ALA A 216 25.64 -5.18 -12.80
CA ALA A 216 25.34 -3.77 -13.09
C ALA A 216 23.89 -3.54 -13.54
N LYS A 217 23.28 -4.51 -14.25
CA LYS A 217 21.86 -4.44 -14.65
C LYS A 217 20.90 -4.37 -13.46
N LYS A 218 21.30 -4.80 -12.26
CA LYS A 218 20.47 -4.66 -11.04
C LYS A 218 20.39 -3.21 -10.55
N LYS A 219 21.35 -2.36 -10.93
CA LYS A 219 21.37 -0.93 -10.56
C LYS A 219 20.52 -0.04 -11.45
N ILE A 220 19.97 -0.58 -12.54
CA ILE A 220 19.07 0.15 -13.43
C ILE A 220 17.71 -0.56 -13.53
N SER A 221 16.63 0.19 -13.27
CA SER A 221 15.27 -0.33 -13.39
C SER A 221 14.37 0.69 -14.08
N LYS A 222 14.08 0.46 -15.36
CA LYS A 222 13.19 1.33 -16.13
C LYS A 222 11.73 0.97 -15.91
N ASP A 223 10.89 2.01 -15.82
CA ASP A 223 9.45 1.85 -15.90
C ASP A 223 9.07 1.21 -17.25
N LYS A 224 8.28 0.13 -17.21
CA LYS A 224 7.78 -0.65 -18.37
C LYS A 224 8.78 -1.55 -19.10
N GLY A 225 9.93 -1.88 -18.51
CA GLY A 225 10.82 -2.91 -19.05
C GLY A 225 11.50 -2.54 -20.37
N VAL A 226 11.65 -1.25 -20.65
CA VAL A 226 12.43 -0.74 -21.79
C VAL A 226 13.92 -1.04 -21.55
N GLU A 227 14.65 -1.41 -22.59
CA GLU A 227 16.09 -1.68 -22.49
C GLU A 227 16.90 -0.42 -22.14
N PRO A 228 17.97 -0.55 -21.34
CA PRO A 228 18.87 0.56 -21.02
C PRO A 228 19.68 0.96 -22.26
N THR A 229 19.96 2.26 -22.38
CA THR A 229 20.87 2.79 -23.40
C THR A 229 22.33 2.62 -22.97
N GLU A 230 23.27 2.63 -23.91
CA GLU A 230 24.71 2.47 -23.62
C GLU A 230 25.23 3.47 -22.56
N PHE A 231 24.72 4.71 -22.61
CA PHE A 231 25.06 5.72 -21.61
C PHE A 231 24.49 5.39 -20.21
N GLU A 232 23.31 4.78 -20.15
CA GLU A 232 22.74 4.37 -18.87
C GLU A 232 23.42 3.13 -18.30
N GLU A 233 23.89 2.22 -19.15
CA GLU A 233 24.69 1.07 -18.73
C GLU A 233 26.04 1.51 -18.16
N THR A 234 26.70 2.50 -18.76
CA THR A 234 27.94 3.08 -18.21
C THR A 234 27.72 3.77 -16.87
N VAL A 235 26.60 4.48 -16.67
CA VAL A 235 26.23 5.03 -15.36
C VAL A 235 25.93 3.91 -14.35
N ALA A 236 25.18 2.88 -14.73
CA ALA A 236 24.88 1.75 -13.87
C ALA A 236 26.15 0.99 -13.44
N GLN A 237 27.10 0.84 -14.36
CA GLN A 237 28.42 0.27 -14.07
C GLN A 237 29.18 1.13 -13.06
N ALA A 238 29.19 2.46 -13.24
CA ALA A 238 29.84 3.37 -12.31
C ALA A 238 29.28 3.24 -10.88
N PHE A 239 27.97 3.07 -10.72
CA PHE A 239 27.32 2.81 -9.44
C PHE A 239 27.71 1.47 -8.82
N PHE A 240 27.77 0.41 -9.63
CA PHE A 240 28.18 -0.92 -9.16
C PHE A 240 29.64 -0.92 -8.71
N ASP A 241 30.52 -0.26 -9.45
CA ASP A 241 31.92 -0.12 -9.08
C ASP A 241 32.05 0.68 -7.77
N LEU A 242 31.27 1.75 -7.58
CA LEU A 242 31.27 2.53 -6.33
C LEU A 242 30.80 1.72 -5.12
N GLU A 243 29.83 0.82 -5.29
CA GLU A 243 29.38 -0.09 -4.24
C GLU A 243 30.51 -1.06 -3.81
N ASN A 244 31.35 -1.49 -4.74
CA ASN A 244 32.42 -2.46 -4.45
C ASN A 244 33.71 -1.81 -3.96
N THR A 245 34.03 -0.61 -4.45
CA THR A 245 35.29 0.08 -4.13
C THR A 245 35.21 0.86 -2.82
N ASN A 246 34.05 1.42 -2.46
CA ASN A 246 33.93 2.31 -1.30
C ASN A 246 33.17 1.64 -0.15
N GLN A 247 33.89 1.31 0.94
CA GLN A 247 33.30 0.62 2.11
C GLN A 247 32.20 1.45 2.78
N ASP A 248 32.34 2.78 2.80
CA ASP A 248 31.38 3.69 3.45
C ASP A 248 30.05 3.87 2.71
N LEU A 249 30.05 3.65 1.39
CA LEU A 249 28.85 3.81 0.54
C LEU A 249 28.21 2.45 0.21
N LYS A 250 28.91 1.34 0.50
CA LYS A 250 28.48 -0.01 0.14
C LYS A 250 27.12 -0.39 0.72
N SER A 251 26.93 -0.15 2.02
CA SER A 251 25.67 -0.48 2.72
C SER A 251 24.51 0.37 2.20
N ASP A 252 24.74 1.67 1.99
CA ASP A 252 23.73 2.61 1.51
C ASP A 252 23.39 2.39 0.03
N LEU A 253 24.37 2.01 -0.82
CA LEU A 253 24.17 1.83 -2.27
C LEU A 253 23.56 0.47 -2.63
N LYS A 254 23.68 -0.56 -1.79
CA LYS A 254 23.23 -1.93 -2.08
C LYS A 254 21.79 -2.00 -2.58
N ASP A 255 20.90 -1.31 -1.88
CA ASP A 255 19.44 -1.30 -2.17
C ASP A 255 19.02 -0.15 -3.10
N LEU A 256 19.97 0.68 -3.57
CA LEU A 256 19.69 1.80 -4.45
C LEU A 256 19.86 1.41 -5.91
N PHE A 257 18.92 1.90 -6.72
CA PHE A 257 18.94 1.79 -8.17
C PHE A 257 18.43 3.08 -8.81
N ILE A 258 18.74 3.25 -10.09
CA ILE A 258 18.37 4.41 -10.91
C ILE A 258 17.34 4.00 -11.97
N ASN A 259 16.52 4.97 -12.39
CA ASN A 259 15.52 4.76 -13.43
C ASN A 259 16.09 5.01 -14.82
N SER A 260 16.81 6.12 -14.98
CA SER A 260 17.43 6.51 -16.25
C SER A 260 18.54 7.51 -16.00
N ALA A 261 19.36 7.75 -17.02
CA ALA A 261 20.41 8.77 -17.00
C ALA A 261 20.45 9.44 -18.38
N VAL A 262 20.59 10.77 -18.38
CA VAL A 262 20.60 11.58 -19.59
C VAL A 262 21.76 12.55 -19.53
N GLN A 263 22.50 12.64 -20.62
CA GLN A 263 23.53 13.66 -20.79
C GLN A 263 22.90 14.92 -21.40
N ILE A 264 23.17 16.09 -20.80
CA ILE A 264 22.67 17.39 -21.24
C ILE A 264 23.87 18.30 -21.53
N ASP A 265 23.88 18.94 -22.69
CA ASP A 265 24.87 19.97 -23.00
C ASP A 265 24.49 21.29 -22.31
N VAL A 266 25.44 21.86 -21.58
CA VAL A 266 25.31 23.13 -20.83
C VAL A 266 26.12 24.21 -21.57
N ALA A 267 25.81 25.48 -21.31
CA ALA A 267 26.60 26.60 -21.81
C ALA A 267 28.09 26.49 -21.39
N GLY A 268 28.99 26.92 -22.27
CA GLY A 268 30.44 26.92 -22.02
C GLY A 268 31.15 25.58 -22.29
N ASN A 269 30.70 24.79 -23.27
CA ASN A 269 31.28 23.48 -23.64
C ASN A 269 31.30 22.40 -22.53
N ARG A 270 30.60 22.65 -21.41
CA ARG A 270 30.44 21.68 -20.31
C ARG A 270 29.24 20.77 -20.56
N LYS A 271 29.31 19.52 -20.11
CA LYS A 271 28.19 18.57 -20.21
C LYS A 271 27.76 18.16 -18.81
N ALA A 272 26.46 18.11 -18.56
CA ALA A 272 25.89 17.63 -17.30
C ALA A 272 25.36 16.21 -17.46
N VAL A 273 25.56 15.37 -16.45
CA VAL A 273 24.93 14.06 -16.34
C VAL A 273 23.76 14.16 -15.36
N VAL A 274 22.55 14.00 -15.89
CA VAL A 274 21.31 14.01 -15.10
C VAL A 274 20.88 12.58 -14.85
N ILE A 275 20.87 12.18 -13.58
CA ILE A 275 20.51 10.82 -13.17
C ILE A 275 19.14 10.86 -12.51
N TYR A 276 18.21 10.10 -13.09
CA TYR A 276 16.86 9.97 -12.59
C TYR A 276 16.76 8.83 -11.59
N VAL A 277 16.34 9.18 -10.38
CA VAL A 277 16.21 8.30 -9.22
C VAL A 277 14.72 8.03 -8.93
N PRO A 278 14.33 6.82 -8.53
CA PRO A 278 12.98 6.55 -8.06
C PRO A 278 12.54 7.50 -6.93
N TYR A 279 11.34 8.07 -7.04
CA TYR A 279 10.81 8.98 -6.01
C TYR A 279 10.78 8.37 -4.60
N ARG A 280 10.60 7.04 -4.50
CA ARG A 280 10.62 6.30 -3.22
C ARG A 280 11.98 6.36 -2.53
N LEU A 281 13.06 6.39 -3.32
CA LEU A 281 14.44 6.34 -2.84
C LEU A 281 15.08 7.73 -2.70
N ARG A 282 14.37 8.82 -3.06
CA ARG A 282 14.94 10.20 -3.03
C ARG A 282 15.59 10.55 -1.69
N LYS A 283 15.00 10.14 -0.57
CA LYS A 283 15.51 10.46 0.77
C LYS A 283 16.85 9.77 1.04
N ALA A 284 16.99 8.52 0.61
CA ALA A 284 18.24 7.77 0.74
C ALA A 284 19.35 8.42 -0.09
N PHE A 285 19.06 8.76 -1.36
CA PHE A 285 20.00 9.49 -2.21
C PHE A 285 20.37 10.87 -1.67
N ARG A 286 19.45 11.60 -1.03
CA ARG A 286 19.75 12.88 -0.38
C ARG A 286 20.75 12.73 0.77
N LYS A 287 20.63 11.67 1.59
CA LYS A 287 21.55 11.40 2.71
C LYS A 287 22.99 11.18 2.24
N ILE A 288 23.17 10.53 1.09
CA ILE A 288 24.50 10.23 0.53
C ILE A 288 24.95 11.20 -0.56
N HIS A 289 24.15 12.23 -0.87
CA HIS A 289 24.30 13.07 -2.06
C HIS A 289 25.71 13.66 -2.21
N LEU A 290 26.22 14.32 -1.19
CA LEU A 290 27.52 15.01 -1.25
C LEU A 290 28.67 14.04 -1.55
N ARG A 291 28.67 12.87 -0.92
CA ARG A 291 29.69 11.83 -1.11
C ARG A 291 29.55 11.17 -2.48
N LEU A 292 28.32 10.82 -2.86
CA LEU A 292 28.02 10.15 -4.11
C LEU A 292 28.36 11.02 -5.33
N VAL A 293 27.98 12.31 -5.31
CA VAL A 293 28.25 13.23 -6.42
C VAL A 293 29.74 13.45 -6.60
N ARG A 294 30.51 13.63 -5.51
CA ARG A 294 31.98 13.77 -5.59
C ARG A 294 32.64 12.56 -6.25
N GLU A 295 32.21 11.35 -5.89
CA GLU A 295 32.76 10.12 -6.47
C GLU A 295 32.33 9.90 -7.93
N LEU A 296 31.09 10.27 -8.28
CA LEU A 296 30.62 10.19 -9.67
C LEU A 296 31.33 11.23 -10.56
N GLU A 297 31.64 12.43 -10.04
CA GLU A 297 32.36 13.46 -10.79
C GLU A 297 33.82 13.10 -11.06
N LYS A 298 34.47 12.32 -10.18
CA LYS A 298 35.78 11.74 -10.46
C LYS A 298 35.72 10.77 -11.64
N LYS A 299 34.66 9.96 -11.73
CA LYS A 299 34.47 8.97 -12.82
C LYS A 299 34.03 9.59 -14.13
N PHE A 300 33.26 10.67 -14.07
CA PHE A 300 32.78 11.44 -15.21
C PHE A 300 33.50 12.78 -15.29
N SER A 301 34.82 12.74 -15.50
CA SER A 301 35.65 13.94 -15.56
C SER A 301 35.13 14.95 -16.60
N GLY A 302 35.13 16.23 -16.22
CA GLY A 302 34.59 17.31 -17.06
C GLY A 302 33.07 17.34 -17.18
N LYS A 303 32.34 16.51 -16.43
CA LYS A 303 30.88 16.54 -16.38
C LYS A 303 30.36 16.73 -14.96
N ASP A 304 29.43 17.68 -14.81
CA ASP A 304 28.74 17.88 -13.53
C ASP A 304 27.61 16.86 -13.39
N VAL A 305 27.47 16.27 -12.20
CA VAL A 305 26.46 15.24 -11.94
C VAL A 305 25.31 15.82 -11.11
N VAL A 306 24.08 15.65 -11.59
CA VAL A 306 22.86 16.12 -10.91
C VAL A 306 21.88 14.96 -10.73
N LEU A 307 21.39 14.77 -9.50
CA LEU A 307 20.42 13.72 -9.17
C LEU A 307 18.99 14.30 -9.14
N LEU A 308 18.08 13.70 -9.89
CA LEU A 308 16.68 14.12 -9.96
C LEU A 308 15.74 12.99 -9.59
N ALA A 309 14.72 13.26 -8.79
CA ALA A 309 13.66 12.28 -8.60
C ALA A 309 12.76 12.19 -9.84
N THR A 310 12.42 10.98 -10.30
CA THR A 310 11.42 10.80 -11.36
C THR A 310 10.05 11.25 -10.88
N ARG A 311 9.55 12.34 -11.45
CA ARG A 311 8.24 12.92 -11.12
C ARG A 311 7.33 12.86 -12.33
N ARG A 312 6.09 12.38 -12.14
CA ARG A 312 5.09 12.25 -13.21
C ARG A 312 4.13 13.43 -13.21
N ILE A 313 4.11 14.19 -14.31
CA ILE A 313 3.14 15.27 -14.54
C ILE A 313 1.84 14.67 -15.09
N VAL A 314 0.70 15.08 -14.52
CA VAL A 314 -0.63 14.69 -14.99
C VAL A 314 -1.32 15.93 -15.57
N ARG A 315 -1.80 15.79 -16.82
CA ARG A 315 -2.52 16.86 -17.52
C ARG A 315 -3.77 17.27 -16.73
N PRO A 316 -4.16 18.56 -16.77
CA PRO A 316 -5.44 18.98 -16.22
C PRO A 316 -6.60 18.11 -16.76
N PRO A 317 -7.56 17.71 -15.91
CA PRO A 317 -8.74 17.01 -16.39
C PRO A 317 -9.56 17.92 -17.31
N LYS A 318 -10.29 17.32 -18.28
CA LYS A 318 -11.19 18.08 -19.18
C LYS A 318 -12.29 18.78 -18.36
N LYS A 319 -12.74 19.98 -18.79
CA LYS A 319 -13.85 20.70 -18.16
C LYS A 319 -15.08 19.78 -18.06
N GLY A 320 -15.71 19.71 -16.88
CA GLY A 320 -16.84 18.82 -16.59
C GLY A 320 -16.49 17.41 -16.12
N SER A 321 -15.20 17.04 -16.04
CA SER A 321 -14.78 15.76 -15.46
C SER A 321 -14.77 15.81 -13.93
N ALA A 322 -15.35 14.80 -13.29
CA ALA A 322 -15.28 14.61 -11.84
C ALA A 322 -13.90 14.12 -11.34
N VAL A 323 -12.98 13.79 -12.26
CA VAL A 323 -11.64 13.29 -11.90
C VAL A 323 -10.76 14.45 -11.45
N GLN A 324 -10.48 14.53 -10.15
CA GLN A 324 -9.54 15.51 -9.59
C GLN A 324 -8.10 15.01 -9.70
N ARG A 325 -7.20 15.87 -10.20
CA ARG A 325 -5.75 15.55 -10.23
C ARG A 325 -5.12 15.83 -8.85
N PRO A 326 -4.20 14.98 -8.37
CA PRO A 326 -3.43 15.27 -7.16
C PRO A 326 -2.56 16.52 -7.34
N ARG A 327 -2.49 17.39 -6.31
CA ARG A 327 -1.67 18.62 -6.32
C ARG A 327 -0.19 18.33 -6.62
N THR A 328 0.34 17.22 -6.11
CA THR A 328 1.73 16.76 -6.29
C THR A 328 2.09 16.40 -7.72
N ARG A 329 1.09 16.22 -8.60
CA ARG A 329 1.29 15.88 -10.02
C ARG A 329 0.93 17.03 -10.96
N THR A 330 0.77 18.25 -10.42
CA THR A 330 0.60 19.45 -11.23
C THR A 330 1.95 19.90 -11.78
N LEU A 331 1.92 20.58 -12.94
CA LEU A 331 3.15 21.09 -13.58
C LEU A 331 3.92 22.02 -12.64
N THR A 332 3.23 22.93 -11.94
CA THR A 332 3.85 23.87 -11.01
C THR A 332 4.52 23.16 -9.84
N ALA A 333 3.81 22.26 -9.16
CA ALA A 333 4.37 21.54 -8.02
C ALA A 333 5.55 20.63 -8.41
N VAL A 334 5.50 19.99 -9.59
CA VAL A 334 6.61 19.17 -10.08
C VAL A 334 7.81 20.05 -10.41
N HIS A 335 7.63 21.19 -11.06
CA HIS A 335 8.72 22.11 -11.42
C HIS A 335 9.39 22.72 -10.19
N ASP A 336 8.63 23.07 -9.16
CA ASP A 336 9.18 23.59 -7.90
C ASP A 336 9.99 22.51 -7.18
N ALA A 337 9.47 21.28 -7.11
CA ALA A 337 10.16 20.20 -6.46
C ALA A 337 11.36 19.65 -7.28
N MET A 338 11.40 19.88 -8.60
CA MET A 338 12.59 19.64 -9.41
C MET A 338 13.70 20.65 -9.10
N LEU A 339 13.37 21.93 -8.86
CA LEU A 339 14.37 22.93 -8.44
C LEU A 339 15.05 22.51 -7.14
N GLU A 340 14.27 22.04 -6.16
CA GLU A 340 14.83 21.50 -4.90
C GLU A 340 15.75 20.30 -5.10
N ASP A 341 15.48 19.45 -6.09
CA ASP A 341 16.31 18.27 -6.33
C ASP A 341 17.62 18.66 -7.06
N ILE A 342 17.57 19.63 -7.98
CA ILE A 342 18.76 20.10 -8.74
C ILE A 342 19.79 20.76 -7.82
N VAL A 343 19.34 21.58 -6.87
CA VAL A 343 20.22 22.47 -6.12
C VAL A 343 20.81 21.82 -4.86
N GLN A 344 20.45 20.56 -4.57
CA GLN A 344 21.03 19.80 -3.47
C GLN A 344 22.58 19.81 -3.60
N PRO A 345 23.35 20.09 -2.54
CA PRO A 345 22.98 20.20 -1.12
C PRO A 345 22.38 21.53 -0.65
N ALA A 346 22.45 22.60 -1.45
CA ALA A 346 21.99 23.92 -1.04
C ALA A 346 20.46 23.99 -0.96
N GLU A 347 19.96 24.68 0.06
CA GLU A 347 18.53 24.93 0.24
C GLU A 347 18.12 26.24 -0.42
N ILE A 348 16.88 26.27 -0.95
CA ILE A 348 16.32 27.46 -1.57
C ILE A 348 15.70 28.33 -0.47
N VAL A 349 16.30 29.48 -0.22
CA VAL A 349 15.85 30.47 0.78
C VAL A 349 14.73 31.34 0.21
N GLY A 350 14.80 31.66 -1.07
CA GLY A 350 13.85 32.57 -1.70
C GLY A 350 13.66 32.32 -3.18
N LYS A 351 12.51 32.76 -3.69
CA LYS A 351 12.18 32.69 -5.11
C LYS A 351 11.46 33.96 -5.54
N ARG A 352 12.00 34.65 -6.54
CA ARG A 352 11.39 35.86 -7.13
C ARG A 352 11.18 35.62 -8.62
N VAL A 353 10.02 35.99 -9.13
CA VAL A 353 9.75 35.95 -10.57
C VAL A 353 9.70 37.38 -11.07
N ARG A 354 10.63 37.76 -11.93
CA ARG A 354 10.66 39.06 -12.59
C ARG A 354 9.98 38.94 -13.95
N TYR A 355 9.01 39.81 -14.18
CA TYR A 355 8.38 40.02 -15.47
C TYR A 355 9.10 41.21 -16.14
N ARG A 356 9.65 40.99 -17.34
CA ARG A 356 10.24 42.08 -18.14
C ARG A 356 9.15 42.75 -18.97
N ILE A 357 9.45 43.95 -19.47
CA ILE A 357 8.57 44.74 -20.34
C ILE A 357 8.26 43.95 -21.63
N ASP A 358 9.22 43.14 -22.09
CA ASP A 358 9.08 42.24 -23.25
C ASP A 358 8.15 41.03 -23.01
N GLY A 359 7.52 40.92 -21.84
CA GLY A 359 6.69 39.78 -21.44
C GLY A 359 7.46 38.51 -21.04
N SER A 360 8.79 38.51 -21.23
CA SER A 360 9.66 37.42 -20.78
C SER A 360 9.70 37.32 -19.25
N LYS A 361 9.83 36.09 -18.75
CA LYS A 361 9.80 35.77 -17.32
C LYS A 361 11.13 35.18 -16.91
N ILE A 362 11.75 35.76 -15.89
CA ILE A 362 12.98 35.24 -15.29
C ILE A 362 12.71 34.88 -13.84
N ILE A 363 13.03 33.63 -13.50
CA ILE A 363 12.90 33.14 -12.13
C ILE A 363 14.28 33.29 -11.47
N LYS A 364 14.36 34.17 -10.49
CA LYS A 364 15.52 34.30 -9.60
C LYS A 364 15.33 33.41 -8.38
N ILE A 365 16.30 32.56 -8.09
CA ILE A 365 16.29 31.64 -6.96
C ILE A 365 17.45 32.01 -6.06
N PHE A 366 17.14 32.26 -4.79
CA PHE A 366 18.12 32.59 -3.76
C PHE A 366 18.46 31.34 -2.97
N LEU A 367 19.75 31.00 -2.97
CA LEU A 367 20.28 29.84 -2.25
C LEU A 367 20.86 30.25 -0.91
N ASP A 368 20.96 29.32 0.04
CA ASP A 368 21.60 29.58 1.33
C ASP A 368 23.09 29.95 1.14
N PRO A 369 23.56 31.12 1.62
CA PRO A 369 24.97 31.52 1.55
C PRO A 369 25.95 30.52 2.18
N LYS A 370 25.51 29.69 3.14
CA LYS A 370 26.39 28.71 3.81
C LYS A 370 26.96 27.67 2.86
N GLU A 371 26.22 27.32 1.83
CA GLU A 371 26.60 26.29 0.85
C GLU A 371 27.26 26.88 -0.40
N LYS A 372 27.62 28.18 -0.37
CA LYS A 372 28.21 28.90 -1.49
C LYS A 372 29.48 28.22 -2.00
N ASN A 373 30.42 27.91 -1.11
CA ASN A 373 31.69 27.27 -1.46
C ASN A 373 31.51 25.90 -2.13
N ASN A 374 30.39 25.20 -1.86
CA ASN A 374 30.13 23.86 -2.39
C ASN A 374 29.37 23.85 -3.71
N THR A 375 28.61 24.91 -4.04
CA THR A 375 27.65 24.90 -5.16
C THR A 375 27.87 26.02 -6.18
N GLU A 376 28.72 27.00 -5.90
CA GLU A 376 29.01 28.15 -6.79
C GLU A 376 29.51 27.74 -8.19
N TYR A 377 30.38 26.74 -8.29
CA TYR A 377 30.91 26.29 -9.59
C TYR A 377 29.87 25.60 -10.49
N LYS A 378 28.70 25.22 -9.94
CA LYS A 378 27.61 24.47 -10.62
C LYS A 378 26.39 25.31 -11.00
N LEU A 379 26.37 26.61 -10.67
CA LEU A 379 25.16 27.44 -10.87
C LEU A 379 24.71 27.49 -12.34
N GLU A 380 25.66 27.60 -13.27
CA GLU A 380 25.37 27.58 -14.71
C GLU A 380 24.80 26.23 -15.16
N THR A 381 25.33 25.14 -14.61
CA THR A 381 24.87 23.77 -14.86
C THR A 381 23.44 23.57 -14.36
N PHE A 382 23.13 24.04 -13.15
CA PHE A 382 21.78 23.99 -12.62
C PHE A 382 20.78 24.75 -13.50
N ALA A 383 21.17 25.94 -13.98
CA ALA A 383 20.33 26.75 -14.86
C ALA A 383 20.12 26.05 -16.22
N GLY A 384 21.18 25.52 -16.82
CA GLY A 384 21.12 24.77 -18.08
C GLY A 384 20.25 23.52 -18.00
N VAL A 385 20.43 22.70 -16.96
CA VAL A 385 19.64 21.50 -16.72
C VAL A 385 18.16 21.85 -16.53
N TYR A 386 17.85 22.84 -15.68
CA TYR A 386 16.46 23.23 -15.46
C TYR A 386 15.79 23.78 -16.72
N ARG A 387 16.51 24.59 -17.49
CA ARG A 387 16.03 25.14 -18.77
C ARG A 387 15.72 24.03 -19.77
N LYS A 388 16.61 23.03 -19.91
CA LYS A 388 16.39 21.90 -20.83
C LYS A 388 15.19 21.03 -20.43
N LEU A 389 14.99 20.82 -19.14
CA LEU A 389 13.92 19.95 -18.63
C LEU A 389 12.55 20.63 -18.59
N THR A 390 12.50 21.94 -18.34
CA THR A 390 11.24 22.65 -18.08
C THR A 390 10.91 23.74 -19.09
N GLY A 391 11.87 24.15 -19.92
CA GLY A 391 11.74 25.26 -20.86
C GLY A 391 11.67 26.64 -20.19
N LYS A 392 12.00 26.75 -18.89
CA LYS A 392 11.95 28.01 -18.13
C LYS A 392 13.35 28.52 -17.82
N ASP A 393 13.54 29.82 -17.96
CA ASP A 393 14.80 30.48 -17.63
C ASP A 393 14.88 30.78 -16.13
N VAL A 394 15.97 30.33 -15.52
CA VAL A 394 16.26 30.46 -14.09
C VAL A 394 17.65 31.04 -13.91
N VAL A 395 17.78 31.92 -12.91
CA VAL A 395 19.05 32.45 -12.44
C VAL A 395 19.18 32.13 -10.96
N PHE A 396 20.30 31.51 -10.57
CA PHE A 396 20.62 31.20 -9.18
C PHE A 396 21.58 32.27 -8.64
N GLU A 397 21.22 32.87 -7.52
CA GLU A 397 22.00 33.91 -6.85
C GLU A 397 22.08 33.57 -5.36
N TYR A 398 23.13 34.02 -4.67
CA TYR A 398 23.16 34.03 -3.21
C TYR A 398 22.65 35.41 -2.75
N PRO A 399 21.78 35.48 -1.73
CA PRO A 399 21.39 36.75 -1.17
C PRO A 399 22.64 37.43 -0.60
N ILE A 400 22.87 38.68 -1.02
CA ILE A 400 23.91 39.51 -0.45
C ILE A 400 23.35 39.98 0.89
N THR A 401 23.96 39.54 1.99
CA THR A 401 23.74 40.18 3.28
C THR A 401 24.50 41.50 3.24
N ASP A 402 23.79 42.59 2.95
CA ASP A 402 24.33 43.92 3.25
C ASP A 402 24.57 43.95 4.77
N ALA A 403 25.83 44.12 5.16
CA ALA A 403 26.27 44.23 6.54
C ALA A 403 25.91 45.62 7.12
#